data_AF-A0A6M8HP88-F1
#
_entry.id   AF-A0A6M8HP88-F1
#
_cell.length_a   1.000
_cell.length_b   1.000
_cell.length_c   1.000
_cell.angle_alpha   90.00
_cell.angle_beta   90.00
_cell.angle_gamma   90.00
#
_symmetry.space_group_name_H-M   'P 1'
#
loop_
_entity.id
_entity.type
_entity.pdbx_description
1 polymer ?
#
loop_
_entity_poly.entity_id
_entity_poly.type
_entity_poly.pdbx_seq_one_letter_code
_entity_poly.pdbx_strand_id
1 'polypeptide(L)'
;MLLAPGYVAFSRAFVGPGDAYKMHNLSWPGFVQSFLLVQTFTLAKLGEWNGPSWSLSAELLGYLMFPLMAFVLLRQKSALLLNVGAGLCLVALTAAMIAGHHANNNPTGIFGAVRMIFCFTAGMLAHRAIETGKSIGPRVGTMMTIGAIAFIAITLLVPRFATLEPFAFLILIVGLVQKAGPVDWLLRTRLFMWLGAISFSFYMVQETLFRIFLWAFEPALETVSVPVRYLAFGAMIASFLMIAWALNVVVEKPSHRFGREFTGRLRRRIAVVRSELVSVNAN
;
A
#
# COMPACT_ATOMS: atom_id res chain seq x y z
N MET A 1 -25.56 -3.83 -8.17
CA MET A 1 -25.23 -2.39 -8.33
C MET A 1 -23.99 -2.16 -9.21
N LEU A 2 -22.85 -2.81 -8.98
CA LEU A 2 -21.64 -2.65 -9.82
C LEU A 2 -21.79 -3.05 -11.31
N LEU A 3 -22.80 -3.86 -11.63
CA LEU A 3 -23.17 -4.24 -13.00
C LEU A 3 -24.39 -3.46 -13.53
N ALA A 4 -24.86 -2.43 -12.81
CA ALA A 4 -25.98 -1.61 -13.28
C ALA A 4 -25.51 -0.73 -14.46
N PRO A 5 -26.23 -0.71 -15.60
CA PRO A 5 -25.83 0.07 -16.77
C PRO A 5 -25.59 1.56 -16.45
N GLY A 6 -26.37 2.15 -15.55
CA GLY A 6 -26.22 3.54 -15.12
C GLY A 6 -24.92 3.82 -14.34
N TYR A 7 -24.54 2.93 -13.41
CA TYR A 7 -23.27 3.07 -12.69
C TYR A 7 -22.07 2.82 -13.62
N VAL A 8 -22.18 1.85 -14.54
CA VAL A 8 -21.14 1.59 -15.53
C VAL A 8 -20.95 2.82 -16.42
N ALA A 9 -22.04 3.41 -16.92
CA ALA A 9 -22.00 4.64 -17.68
C ALA A 9 -21.33 5.77 -16.88
N PHE A 10 -21.76 6.00 -15.64
CA PHE A 10 -21.14 6.97 -14.73
C PHE A 10 -19.63 6.72 -14.53
N SER A 11 -19.22 5.46 -14.32
CA SER A 11 -17.81 5.10 -14.09
C SER A 11 -16.90 5.31 -15.31
N ARG A 12 -17.50 5.33 -16.52
CA ARG A 12 -16.84 5.59 -17.80
C ARG A 12 -16.97 7.06 -18.23
N ALA A 13 -17.85 7.82 -17.60
CA ALA A 13 -18.18 9.18 -17.95
C ALA A 13 -17.18 10.20 -17.39
N PHE A 14 -15.88 10.08 -17.70
CA PHE A 14 -14.88 11.13 -17.48
C PHE A 14 -13.65 10.83 -18.33
N VAL A 15 -13.42 11.61 -19.40
CA VAL A 15 -12.24 11.40 -20.26
C VAL A 15 -11.59 12.72 -20.63
N GLY A 16 -10.58 13.10 -19.87
CA GLY A 16 -9.44 13.83 -20.43
C GLY A 16 -8.53 12.85 -21.18
N PRO A 17 -7.66 13.31 -22.10
CA PRO A 17 -6.77 12.44 -22.87
C PRO A 17 -5.91 11.47 -22.01
N GLY A 18 -5.51 11.89 -20.80
CA GLY A 18 -4.73 11.06 -19.85
C GLY A 18 -5.52 9.97 -19.13
N ASP A 19 -6.86 9.98 -19.25
CA ASP A 19 -7.78 9.06 -18.57
C ASP A 19 -8.56 8.19 -19.55
N ALA A 20 -8.16 8.13 -20.83
CA ALA A 20 -8.84 7.38 -21.87
C ALA A 20 -9.04 5.89 -21.54
N TYR A 21 -8.15 5.29 -20.74
CA TYR A 21 -8.32 3.91 -20.27
C TYR A 21 -9.57 3.71 -19.41
N LYS A 22 -10.09 4.76 -18.77
CA LYS A 22 -11.34 4.73 -17.99
C LYS A 22 -12.57 4.46 -18.85
N MET A 23 -12.49 4.68 -20.17
CA MET A 23 -13.54 4.27 -21.11
C MET A 23 -13.79 2.75 -21.08
N HIS A 24 -12.78 1.97 -20.70
CA HIS A 24 -12.85 0.51 -20.56
C HIS A 24 -13.05 0.06 -19.10
N ASN A 25 -13.39 0.97 -18.18
CA ASN A 25 -13.70 0.58 -16.80
C ASN A 25 -14.83 -0.45 -16.76
N LEU A 26 -14.70 -1.38 -15.80
CA LEU A 26 -15.63 -2.49 -15.62
C LEU A 26 -15.79 -3.36 -16.89
N SER A 27 -14.76 -3.41 -17.74
CA SER A 27 -14.72 -4.32 -18.90
C SER A 27 -14.24 -5.71 -18.50
N TRP A 28 -14.54 -6.71 -19.33
CA TRP A 28 -14.11 -8.07 -19.08
C TRP A 28 -12.59 -8.28 -19.15
N PRO A 29 -11.89 -7.72 -20.15
CA PRO A 29 -10.42 -7.74 -20.15
C PRO A 29 -9.80 -7.02 -18.94
N GLY A 30 -10.36 -5.88 -18.51
CA GLY A 30 -9.91 -5.18 -17.31
C GLY A 30 -10.12 -5.98 -16.02
N PHE A 31 -11.18 -6.79 -15.96
CA PHE A 31 -11.40 -7.72 -14.83
C PHE A 31 -10.28 -8.75 -14.76
N VAL A 32 -10.01 -9.44 -15.88
CA VAL A 32 -8.97 -10.46 -15.95
C VAL A 32 -7.62 -9.88 -15.57
N GLN A 33 -7.31 -8.69 -16.07
CA GLN A 33 -6.07 -7.98 -15.76
C GLN A 33 -5.95 -7.65 -14.25
N SER A 34 -7.04 -7.16 -13.64
CA SER A 34 -7.11 -6.82 -12.22
C SER A 34 -7.05 -8.07 -11.33
N PHE A 35 -7.74 -9.14 -11.74
CA PHE A 35 -7.77 -10.43 -11.03
C PHE A 35 -6.39 -11.09 -10.99
N LEU A 36 -5.63 -11.00 -12.08
CA LEU A 36 -4.25 -11.49 -12.15
C LEU A 36 -3.23 -10.53 -11.51
N LEU A 37 -3.66 -9.35 -11.06
CA LEU A 37 -2.82 -8.32 -10.46
C LEU A 37 -1.64 -7.88 -11.35
N VAL A 38 -1.85 -7.80 -12.66
CA VAL A 38 -0.80 -7.41 -13.64
C VAL A 38 -0.97 -5.99 -14.20
N GLN A 39 -2.08 -5.32 -13.89
CA GLN A 39 -2.49 -4.04 -14.47
C GLN A 39 -1.50 -2.89 -14.27
N THR A 40 -0.68 -2.93 -13.22
CA THR A 40 0.23 -1.83 -12.91
C THR A 40 1.45 -1.80 -13.83
N PHE A 41 2.03 -2.96 -14.14
CA PHE A 41 3.30 -3.06 -14.88
C PHE A 41 3.13 -3.53 -16.34
N THR A 42 1.92 -3.84 -16.80
CA THR A 42 1.63 -4.06 -18.23
C THR A 42 1.34 -2.75 -18.97
N LEU A 43 1.82 -2.65 -20.22
CA LEU A 43 1.61 -1.47 -21.07
C LEU A 43 0.14 -1.29 -21.47
N ALA A 44 -0.57 -2.38 -21.77
CA ALA A 44 -1.98 -2.33 -22.11
C ALA A 44 -2.81 -1.95 -20.87
N LYS A 45 -3.52 -0.82 -20.93
CA LYS A 45 -4.47 -0.43 -19.89
C LYS A 45 -5.88 -0.82 -20.32
N LEU A 46 -6.36 -1.97 -19.83
CA LEU A 46 -7.63 -2.57 -20.28
C LEU A 46 -8.83 -2.14 -19.42
N GLY A 47 -8.68 -1.05 -18.67
CA GLY A 47 -9.65 -0.57 -17.69
C GLY A 47 -9.47 -1.20 -16.31
N GLU A 48 -10.11 -0.61 -15.31
CA GLU A 48 -9.95 -1.00 -13.92
C GLU A 48 -11.29 -1.38 -13.29
N TRP A 49 -11.24 -2.32 -12.34
CA TRP A 49 -12.40 -2.68 -11.50
C TRP A 49 -12.31 -2.10 -10.10
N ASN A 50 -11.09 -1.84 -9.63
CA ASN A 50 -10.82 -1.32 -8.31
C ASN A 50 -9.59 -0.42 -8.41
N GLY A 51 -9.79 0.90 -8.32
CA GLY A 51 -8.71 1.88 -8.39
C GLY A 51 -7.56 1.54 -7.43
N PRO A 52 -7.80 1.40 -6.11
CA PRO A 52 -6.79 1.02 -5.12
C PRO A 52 -5.98 -0.24 -5.45
N SER A 53 -6.48 -1.17 -6.27
CA SER A 53 -5.79 -2.43 -6.57
C SER A 53 -4.46 -2.25 -7.33
N TRP A 54 -4.19 -1.07 -7.91
CA TRP A 54 -2.91 -0.80 -8.58
C TRP A 54 -1.72 -1.00 -7.64
N SER A 55 -1.87 -0.67 -6.35
CA SER A 55 -0.79 -0.81 -5.36
C SER A 55 -0.51 -2.28 -5.06
N LEU A 56 -1.55 -3.12 -4.94
CA LEU A 56 -1.43 -4.56 -4.75
C LEU A 56 -0.75 -5.25 -5.96
N SER A 57 -1.10 -4.82 -7.18
CA SER A 57 -0.41 -5.25 -8.40
C SER A 57 1.07 -4.85 -8.41
N ALA A 58 1.40 -3.66 -7.90
CA ALA A 58 2.78 -3.25 -7.72
C ALA A 58 3.47 -4.15 -6.66
N GLU A 59 2.88 -4.31 -5.49
CA GLU A 59 3.44 -5.14 -4.41
C GLU A 59 3.77 -6.56 -4.84
N LEU A 60 2.92 -7.18 -5.68
CA LEU A 60 3.20 -8.50 -6.26
C LEU A 60 4.57 -8.54 -6.96
N LEU A 61 4.91 -7.51 -7.74
CA LEU A 61 6.22 -7.40 -8.39
C LEU A 61 7.35 -7.33 -7.35
N GLY A 62 7.16 -6.57 -6.26
CA GLY A 62 8.09 -6.50 -5.16
C GLY A 62 8.32 -7.86 -4.50
N TYR A 63 7.25 -8.62 -4.23
CA TYR A 63 7.34 -9.97 -3.68
C TYR A 63 8.02 -10.98 -4.62
N LEU A 64 7.83 -10.86 -5.93
CA LEU A 64 8.54 -11.69 -6.92
C LEU A 64 10.05 -11.40 -6.92
N MET A 65 10.44 -10.14 -6.77
CA MET A 65 11.84 -9.72 -6.72
C MET A 65 12.49 -9.96 -5.34
N PHE A 66 11.69 -10.05 -4.28
CA PHE A 66 12.16 -10.12 -2.89
C PHE A 66 13.21 -11.21 -2.63
N PRO A 67 13.05 -12.48 -3.07
CA PRO A 67 14.03 -13.52 -2.77
C PRO A 67 15.44 -13.19 -3.31
N LEU A 68 15.51 -12.66 -4.53
CA LEU A 68 16.77 -12.26 -5.16
C LEU A 68 17.41 -11.09 -4.41
N MET A 69 16.63 -10.05 -4.11
CA MET A 69 17.11 -8.89 -3.37
C MET A 69 17.57 -9.27 -1.97
N ALA A 70 16.78 -10.07 -1.25
CA ALA A 70 17.11 -10.55 0.08
C ALA A 70 18.42 -11.36 0.08
N PHE A 71 18.62 -12.24 -0.90
CA PHE A 71 19.85 -13.03 -1.03
C PHE A 71 21.10 -12.16 -1.17
N VAL A 72 21.02 -11.05 -1.91
CA VAL A 72 22.12 -10.08 -2.02
C VAL A 72 22.31 -9.31 -0.71
N LEU A 73 21.23 -8.79 -0.13
CA LEU A 73 21.29 -7.94 1.07
C LEU A 73 21.73 -8.68 2.34
N LEU A 74 21.43 -9.98 2.46
CA LEU A 74 21.84 -10.78 3.61
C LEU A 74 23.38 -10.86 3.77
N ARG A 75 24.11 -10.77 2.65
CA ARG A 75 25.58 -10.77 2.61
C ARG A 75 26.18 -9.44 3.07
N GLN A 76 25.48 -8.34 2.90
CA GLN A 76 25.95 -7.04 3.33
C GLN A 76 25.83 -6.88 4.85
N LYS A 77 26.88 -6.39 5.49
CA LYS A 77 26.97 -6.19 6.94
C LYS A 77 27.17 -4.72 7.33
N SER A 78 27.69 -3.88 6.42
CA SER A 78 27.93 -2.47 6.70
C SER A 78 26.62 -1.69 6.75
N ALA A 79 26.21 -1.27 7.96
CA ALA A 79 25.05 -0.42 8.16
C ALA A 79 25.16 0.91 7.42
N LEU A 80 26.37 1.46 7.29
CA LEU A 80 26.62 2.69 6.52
C LEU A 80 26.26 2.50 5.04
N LEU A 81 26.78 1.44 4.40
CA LEU A 81 26.50 1.17 2.98
C LEU A 81 25.01 0.91 2.75
N LEU A 82 24.34 0.24 3.69
CA LEU A 82 22.91 -0.03 3.61
C LEU A 82 22.08 1.26 3.72
N ASN A 83 22.42 2.15 4.66
CA ASN A 83 21.75 3.46 4.80
C ASN A 83 22.00 4.37 3.59
N VAL A 84 23.24 4.43 3.09
CA VAL A 84 23.58 5.16 1.86
C VAL A 84 22.80 4.60 0.69
N GLY A 85 22.73 3.27 0.54
CA GLY A 85 21.94 2.61 -0.48
C GLY A 85 20.45 2.98 -0.41
N ALA A 86 19.86 2.96 0.79
CA ALA A 86 18.46 3.34 0.99
C ALA A 86 18.21 4.80 0.57
N GLY A 87 19.10 5.71 0.97
CA GLY A 87 19.06 7.11 0.55
C GLY A 87 19.19 7.28 -0.96
N LEU A 88 20.14 6.60 -1.59
CA LEU A 88 20.34 6.63 -3.04
C LEU A 88 19.13 6.08 -3.81
N CYS A 89 18.48 5.02 -3.32
CA CYS A 89 17.23 4.53 -3.90
C CYS A 89 16.15 5.61 -3.92
N LEU A 90 15.98 6.35 -2.81
CA LEU A 90 14.98 7.41 -2.74
C LEU A 90 15.37 8.65 -3.55
N VAL A 91 16.66 9.01 -3.62
CA VAL A 91 17.14 10.10 -4.48
C VAL A 91 16.90 9.76 -5.95
N ALA A 92 17.23 8.53 -6.36
CA ALA A 92 16.99 8.04 -7.71
C ALA A 92 15.49 8.04 -8.06
N LEU A 93 14.63 7.64 -7.11
CA LEU A 93 13.19 7.71 -7.24
C LEU A 93 12.72 9.15 -7.47
N THR A 94 13.15 10.10 -6.63
CA THR A 94 12.78 11.51 -6.77
C THR A 94 13.23 12.07 -8.11
N ALA A 95 14.46 11.77 -8.56
CA ALA A 95 14.95 12.15 -9.87
C ALA A 95 14.09 11.57 -11.01
N ALA A 96 13.72 10.28 -10.92
CA ALA A 96 12.87 9.62 -11.90
C ALA A 96 11.45 10.23 -11.94
N MET A 97 10.87 10.58 -10.79
CA MET A 97 9.56 11.24 -10.72
C MET A 97 9.60 12.65 -11.29
N ILE A 98 10.68 13.41 -11.05
CA ILE A 98 10.86 14.74 -11.64
C ILE A 98 11.02 14.64 -13.16
N ALA A 99 11.91 13.76 -13.63
CA ALA A 99 12.15 13.55 -15.06
C ALA A 99 10.89 13.05 -15.80
N GLY A 100 10.05 12.26 -15.13
CA GLY A 100 8.77 11.80 -15.64
C GLY A 100 7.62 12.80 -15.51
N HIS A 101 7.85 14.04 -15.07
CA HIS A 101 6.81 15.05 -14.79
C HIS A 101 5.75 14.60 -13.77
N HIS A 102 6.15 13.73 -12.83
CA HIS A 102 5.33 13.16 -11.76
C HIS A 102 5.72 13.68 -10.36
N ALA A 103 6.49 14.77 -10.28
CA ALA A 103 6.96 15.32 -8.99
C ALA A 103 5.84 15.78 -8.04
N ASN A 104 4.72 16.24 -8.59
CA ASN A 104 3.62 16.83 -7.82
C ASN A 104 2.33 16.01 -7.92
N ASN A 105 2.41 14.77 -8.41
CA ASN A 105 1.25 13.89 -8.52
C ASN A 105 1.55 12.52 -7.92
N ASN A 106 0.52 11.70 -7.81
CA ASN A 106 0.59 10.35 -7.27
C ASN A 106 0.37 9.35 -8.41
N PRO A 107 1.41 9.04 -9.21
CA PRO A 107 1.22 8.26 -10.42
C PRO A 107 0.85 6.81 -10.10
N THR A 108 -0.10 6.28 -10.87
CA THR A 108 -0.41 4.86 -10.94
C THR A 108 0.30 4.23 -12.16
N GLY A 109 0.12 2.93 -12.38
CA GLY A 109 0.72 2.24 -13.53
C GLY A 109 2.25 2.13 -13.45
N ILE A 110 2.95 2.35 -14.56
CA ILE A 110 4.40 2.07 -14.67
C ILE A 110 5.19 2.89 -13.64
N PHE A 111 4.91 4.20 -13.51
CA PHE A 111 5.57 5.04 -12.51
C PHE A 111 5.16 4.66 -11.08
N GLY A 112 3.95 4.10 -10.88
CA GLY A 112 3.56 3.45 -9.63
C GLY A 112 4.42 2.21 -9.31
N ALA A 113 4.73 1.37 -10.31
CA ALA A 113 5.64 0.23 -10.17
C ALA A 113 7.07 0.69 -9.88
N VAL A 114 7.57 1.70 -10.61
CA VAL A 114 8.90 2.31 -10.37
C VAL A 114 8.98 2.78 -8.92
N ARG A 115 8.00 3.56 -8.46
CA ARG A 115 7.94 4.01 -7.07
C ARG A 115 7.94 2.86 -6.09
N MET A 116 7.13 1.83 -6.33
CA MET A 116 7.08 0.64 -5.48
C MET A 116 8.45 -0.04 -5.39
N ILE A 117 9.14 -0.30 -6.50
CA ILE A 117 10.47 -0.96 -6.49
C ILE A 117 11.46 -0.17 -5.64
N PHE A 118 11.57 1.14 -5.85
CA PHE A 118 12.53 1.97 -5.11
C PHE A 118 12.19 2.05 -3.62
N CYS A 119 10.92 2.28 -3.26
CA CYS A 119 10.49 2.32 -1.86
C CYS A 119 10.66 0.96 -1.16
N PHE A 120 10.31 -0.14 -1.85
CA PHE A 120 10.45 -1.50 -1.33
C PHE A 120 11.92 -1.84 -1.08
N THR A 121 12.80 -1.52 -2.04
CA THR A 121 14.25 -1.72 -1.91
C THR A 121 14.84 -0.86 -0.78
N ALA A 122 14.45 0.41 -0.68
CA ALA A 122 14.87 1.29 0.40
C ALA A 122 14.42 0.76 1.78
N GLY A 123 13.20 0.23 1.87
CA GLY A 123 12.68 -0.42 3.07
C GLY A 123 13.48 -1.68 3.46
N MET A 124 13.82 -2.54 2.50
CA MET A 124 14.67 -3.72 2.75
C MET A 124 16.07 -3.32 3.22
N LEU A 125 16.67 -2.30 2.59
CA LEU A 125 17.98 -1.76 2.95
C LEU A 125 17.97 -1.17 4.36
N ALA A 126 16.96 -0.36 4.69
CA ALA A 126 16.81 0.23 6.01
C ALA A 126 16.58 -0.83 7.09
N HIS A 127 15.73 -1.83 6.82
CA HIS A 127 15.54 -2.97 7.73
C HIS A 127 16.87 -3.67 8.00
N ARG A 128 17.65 -3.97 6.95
CA ARG A 128 18.94 -4.62 7.10
C ARG A 128 19.95 -3.75 7.85
N ALA A 129 19.94 -2.44 7.60
CA ALA A 129 20.80 -1.48 8.31
C ALA A 129 20.48 -1.42 9.81
N ILE A 130 19.20 -1.53 10.17
CA ILE A 130 18.77 -1.61 11.57
C ILE A 130 19.28 -2.90 12.23
N GLU A 131 19.22 -4.03 11.52
CA GLU A 131 19.71 -5.31 12.05
C GLU A 131 21.23 -5.34 12.27
N THR A 132 22.00 -4.74 11.35
CA THR A 132 23.47 -4.80 11.42
C THR A 132 24.10 -3.61 12.13
N GLY A 133 23.34 -2.52 12.30
CA GLY A 133 23.76 -1.30 12.96
C GLY A 133 23.48 -1.29 14.47
N LYS A 134 23.89 -0.20 15.11
CA LYS A 134 23.50 0.08 16.50
C LYS A 134 22.13 0.75 16.52
N SER A 135 21.34 0.48 17.57
CA SER A 135 20.13 1.26 17.82
C SER A 135 20.48 2.75 17.96
N ILE A 136 19.66 3.59 17.34
CA ILE A 136 19.76 5.06 17.43
C ILE A 136 19.22 5.60 18.78
N GLY A 137 18.59 4.75 19.59
CA GLY A 137 18.03 5.09 20.89
C GLY A 137 16.66 5.79 20.84
N PRO A 138 15.91 5.77 21.95
CA PRO A 138 14.51 6.20 22.01
C PRO A 138 14.31 7.70 21.76
N ARG A 139 15.26 8.55 22.21
CA ARG A 139 15.18 10.00 22.03
C ARG A 139 15.29 10.38 20.55
N VAL A 140 16.30 9.86 19.86
CA VAL A 140 16.50 10.11 18.42
C VAL A 140 15.34 9.52 17.62
N GLY A 141 14.89 8.30 17.95
CA GLY A 141 13.71 7.69 17.33
C GLY A 141 12.46 8.57 17.45
N THR A 142 12.18 9.10 18.65
CA THR A 142 11.04 10.02 18.87
C THR A 142 11.17 11.29 18.04
N MET A 143 12.37 11.90 17.98
CA MET A 143 12.61 13.10 17.17
C MET A 143 12.42 12.83 15.67
N MET A 144 12.91 11.69 15.18
CA MET A 144 12.70 11.25 13.79
C MET A 144 11.22 11.05 13.47
N THR A 145 10.48 10.38 14.35
CA THR A 145 9.04 10.16 14.20
C THR A 145 8.26 11.48 14.14
N ILE A 146 8.50 12.40 15.09
CA ILE A 146 7.82 13.71 15.11
C ILE A 146 8.21 14.54 13.88
N GLY A 147 9.50 14.59 13.55
CA GLY A 147 9.99 15.33 12.39
C GLY A 147 9.41 14.82 11.07
N ALA A 148 9.32 13.49 10.91
CA ALA A 148 8.70 12.89 9.74
C ALA A 148 7.19 13.20 9.64
N ILE A 149 6.44 13.09 10.75
CA ILE A 149 5.01 13.44 10.78
C ILE A 149 4.82 14.93 10.44
N ALA A 150 5.63 15.82 11.02
CA ALA A 150 5.57 17.24 10.73
C ALA A 150 5.86 17.53 9.26
N PHE A 151 6.85 16.87 8.66
CA PHE A 151 7.15 17.01 7.24
C PHE A 151 5.99 16.51 6.36
N ILE A 152 5.42 15.35 6.66
CA ILE A 152 4.24 14.82 5.95
C ILE A 152 3.06 15.80 6.07
N ALA A 153 2.84 16.40 7.24
CA ALA A 153 1.80 17.41 7.40
C ALA A 153 2.06 18.66 6.54
N ILE A 154 3.33 19.07 6.38
CA ILE A 154 3.71 20.18 5.51
C ILE A 154 3.45 19.87 4.02
N THR A 155 3.64 18.62 3.57
CA THR A 155 3.38 18.28 2.16
C THR A 155 1.91 18.42 1.78
N LEU A 156 0.99 18.28 2.75
CA LEU A 156 -0.44 18.54 2.55
C LEU A 156 -0.73 20.02 2.23
N LEU A 157 0.08 20.94 2.76
CA LEU A 157 -0.04 22.38 2.52
C LEU A 157 0.76 22.84 1.30
N VAL A 158 1.85 22.11 1.00
CA VAL A 158 2.79 22.47 -0.06
C VAL A 158 3.06 21.24 -0.94
N PRO A 159 2.17 20.93 -1.92
CA PRO A 159 2.22 19.70 -2.71
C PRO A 159 3.53 19.49 -3.49
N ARG A 160 4.32 20.55 -3.72
CA ARG A 160 5.63 20.44 -4.37
C ARG A 160 6.63 19.56 -3.62
N PHE A 161 6.40 19.34 -2.34
CA PHE A 161 7.24 18.47 -1.51
C PHE A 161 6.76 17.02 -1.50
N ALA A 162 5.65 16.68 -2.17
CA ALA A 162 5.10 15.34 -2.20
C ALA A 162 6.09 14.30 -2.75
N THR A 163 6.94 14.66 -3.72
CA THR A 163 8.00 13.77 -4.24
C THR A 163 9.03 13.33 -3.18
N LEU A 164 9.11 14.05 -2.06
CA LEU A 164 10.02 13.74 -0.94
C LEU A 164 9.34 12.95 0.19
N GLU A 165 8.04 12.71 0.12
CA GLU A 165 7.31 11.89 1.11
C GLU A 165 7.92 10.51 1.35
N PRO A 166 8.44 9.78 0.34
CA PRO A 166 9.11 8.51 0.56
C PRO A 166 10.26 8.58 1.60
N PHE A 167 11.00 9.70 1.65
CA PHE A 167 12.03 9.90 2.68
C PHE A 167 11.41 10.04 4.06
N ALA A 168 10.35 10.84 4.18
CA ALA A 168 9.67 11.03 5.45
C ALA A 168 9.04 9.73 5.96
N PHE A 169 8.41 8.93 5.09
CA PHE A 169 7.90 7.61 5.45
C PHE A 169 9.01 6.64 5.89
N LEU A 170 10.15 6.63 5.21
CA LEU A 170 11.27 5.78 5.62
C LEU A 170 11.81 6.21 7.00
N ILE A 171 11.99 7.52 7.23
CA ILE A 171 12.40 8.09 8.52
C ILE A 171 11.37 7.76 9.61
N LEU A 172 10.07 7.86 9.29
CA LEU A 172 8.99 7.52 10.20
C LEU A 172 9.07 6.06 10.63
N ILE A 173 9.30 5.14 9.69
CA ILE A 173 9.47 3.71 9.98
C ILE A 173 10.69 3.48 10.88
N VAL A 174 11.85 4.06 10.54
CA VAL A 174 13.09 3.92 11.34
C VAL A 174 12.91 4.45 12.76
N GLY A 175 12.20 5.57 12.92
CA GLY A 175 11.86 6.16 14.22
C GLY A 175 10.91 5.28 15.03
N LEU A 176 9.82 4.82 14.42
CA LEU A 176 8.80 3.99 15.08
C LEU A 176 9.34 2.62 15.52
N VAL A 177 10.33 2.07 14.82
CA VAL A 177 11.00 0.83 15.24
C VAL A 177 11.65 0.95 16.62
N GLN A 178 12.00 2.16 17.07
CA GLN A 178 12.54 2.39 18.41
C GLN A 178 11.49 2.26 19.52
N LYS A 179 10.20 2.13 19.19
CA LYS A 179 9.12 1.82 20.13
C LYS A 179 9.07 2.80 21.31
N ALA A 180 9.21 4.09 21.01
CA ALA A 180 9.34 5.15 22.00
C ALA A 180 8.57 6.41 21.63
N GLY A 181 8.22 7.19 22.66
CA GLY A 181 7.58 8.48 22.52
C GLY A 181 6.04 8.42 22.46
N PRO A 182 5.39 9.61 22.44
CA PRO A 182 3.93 9.71 22.52
C PRO A 182 3.21 9.12 21.31
N VAL A 183 3.84 9.13 20.14
CA VAL A 183 3.26 8.57 18.91
C VAL A 183 3.18 7.05 19.00
N ASP A 184 4.25 6.37 19.41
CA ASP A 184 4.22 4.91 19.62
C ASP A 184 3.17 4.53 20.67
N TRP A 185 3.05 5.30 21.76
CA TRP A 185 2.01 5.09 22.77
C TRP A 185 0.60 5.21 22.19
N LEU A 186 0.33 6.25 21.39
CA LEU A 186 -0.97 6.47 20.75
C LEU A 186 -1.33 5.34 19.78
N LEU A 187 -0.38 4.93 18.95
CA LEU A 187 -0.57 3.89 17.93
C LEU A 187 -0.86 2.50 18.55
N ARG A 188 -0.47 2.28 19.81
CA ARG A 188 -0.74 1.04 20.55
C ARG A 188 -2.11 0.99 21.22
N THR A 189 -2.85 2.10 21.24
CA THR A 189 -4.20 2.12 21.80
C THR A 189 -5.12 1.16 21.02
N ARG A 190 -6.16 0.65 21.70
CA ARG A 190 -7.10 -0.30 21.08
C ARG A 190 -7.74 0.26 19.81
N LEU A 191 -8.02 1.58 19.79
CA LEU A 191 -8.60 2.24 18.64
C LEU A 191 -7.65 2.20 17.42
N PHE A 192 -6.40 2.63 17.57
CA PHE A 192 -5.45 2.64 16.46
C PHE A 192 -5.07 1.23 16.00
N MET A 193 -4.98 0.27 16.92
CA MET A 193 -4.81 -1.14 16.56
C MET A 193 -6.01 -1.69 15.79
N TRP A 194 -7.24 -1.31 16.16
CA TRP A 194 -8.45 -1.69 15.43
C TRP A 194 -8.54 -1.03 14.05
N LEU A 195 -8.25 0.27 13.96
CA LEU A 195 -8.17 1.00 12.69
C LEU A 195 -7.11 0.37 11.77
N GLY A 196 -5.93 0.07 12.31
CA GLY A 196 -4.88 -0.66 11.60
C GLY A 196 -5.36 -2.03 11.11
N ALA A 197 -6.10 -2.77 11.94
CA ALA A 197 -6.62 -4.08 11.59
C ALA A 197 -7.64 -4.06 10.45
N ILE A 198 -8.43 -2.99 10.27
CA ILE A 198 -9.39 -2.86 9.16
C ILE A 198 -8.86 -2.04 7.97
N SER A 199 -7.66 -1.47 8.10
CA SER A 199 -7.11 -0.48 7.16
C SER A 199 -6.97 -1.01 5.74
N PHE A 200 -6.52 -2.25 5.56
CA PHE A 200 -6.42 -2.89 4.25
C PHE A 200 -7.80 -3.05 3.59
N SER A 201 -8.75 -3.63 4.32
CA SER A 201 -10.12 -3.80 3.84
C SER A 201 -10.76 -2.44 3.49
N PHE A 202 -10.56 -1.41 4.31
CA PHE A 202 -11.03 -0.05 4.04
C PHE A 202 -10.39 0.55 2.79
N TYR A 203 -9.06 0.47 2.67
CA TYR A 203 -8.31 0.94 1.51
C TYR A 203 -8.82 0.33 0.21
N MET A 204 -9.14 -0.97 0.22
CA MET A 204 -9.60 -1.70 -0.96
C MET A 204 -11.01 -1.32 -1.43
N VAL A 205 -11.85 -0.76 -0.57
CA VAL A 205 -13.25 -0.47 -0.91
C VAL A 205 -13.61 1.00 -0.94
N GLN A 206 -12.86 1.86 -0.26
CA GLN A 206 -13.22 3.27 -0.07
C GLN A 206 -13.52 4.00 -1.38
N GLU A 207 -12.72 3.81 -2.44
CA GLU A 207 -12.92 4.52 -3.70
C GLU A 207 -14.20 4.03 -4.41
N THR A 208 -14.38 2.71 -4.48
CA THR A 208 -15.57 2.12 -5.09
C THR A 208 -16.83 2.51 -4.34
N LEU A 209 -16.82 2.46 -3.00
CA LEU A 209 -17.96 2.86 -2.19
C LEU A 209 -18.24 4.36 -2.32
N PHE A 210 -17.20 5.20 -2.38
CA PHE A 210 -17.35 6.64 -2.61
C PHE A 210 -17.97 6.94 -3.97
N ARG A 211 -17.52 6.27 -5.03
CA ARG A 211 -18.11 6.40 -6.38
C ARG A 211 -19.57 5.95 -6.42
N ILE A 212 -19.90 4.84 -5.75
CA ILE A 212 -21.28 4.37 -5.63
C ILE A 212 -22.12 5.39 -4.86
N PHE A 213 -21.59 5.96 -3.78
CA PHE A 213 -22.29 6.96 -2.98
C PHE A 213 -22.59 8.22 -3.79
N LEU A 214 -21.61 8.76 -4.53
CA LEU A 214 -21.83 9.90 -5.41
C LEU A 214 -22.89 9.59 -6.46
N TRP A 215 -22.74 8.48 -7.20
CA TRP A 215 -23.70 8.06 -8.21
C TRP A 215 -25.13 7.92 -7.66
N ALA A 216 -25.29 7.39 -6.45
CA ALA A 216 -26.60 7.12 -5.86
C ALA A 216 -27.25 8.32 -5.17
N PHE A 217 -26.45 9.20 -4.54
CA PHE A 217 -26.96 10.21 -3.61
C PHE A 217 -26.62 11.65 -3.99
N GLU A 218 -25.61 11.91 -4.83
CA GLU A 218 -25.20 13.28 -5.21
C GLU A 218 -26.38 14.13 -5.72
N PRO A 219 -27.24 13.64 -6.65
CA PRO A 219 -28.37 14.45 -7.13
C PRO A 219 -29.36 14.86 -6.03
N ALA A 220 -29.59 13.97 -5.05
CA ALA A 220 -30.48 14.27 -3.93
C ALA A 220 -29.81 15.23 -2.93
N LEU A 221 -28.50 15.05 -2.68
CA LEU A 221 -27.73 15.86 -1.74
C LEU A 221 -27.61 17.32 -2.19
N GLU A 222 -27.62 17.60 -3.48
CA GLU A 222 -27.63 18.96 -4.01
C GLU A 222 -28.88 19.76 -3.62
N THR A 223 -30.00 19.08 -3.33
CA THR A 223 -31.27 19.73 -2.99
C THR A 223 -31.51 19.96 -1.49
N VAL A 224 -30.70 19.33 -0.62
CA VAL A 224 -30.88 19.40 0.83
C VAL A 224 -29.96 20.43 1.49
N SER A 225 -30.30 20.84 2.71
CA SER A 225 -29.54 21.81 3.50
C SER A 225 -28.14 21.29 3.89
N VAL A 226 -27.23 22.23 4.15
CA VAL A 226 -25.83 21.94 4.52
C VAL A 226 -25.70 20.99 5.73
N PRO A 227 -26.47 21.15 6.84
CA PRO A 227 -26.40 20.20 7.95
C PRO A 227 -26.76 18.76 7.56
N VAL A 228 -27.74 18.58 6.68
CA VAL A 228 -28.13 17.26 6.18
C VAL A 228 -27.03 16.65 5.33
N ARG A 229 -26.30 17.46 4.54
CA ARG A 229 -25.13 16.98 3.78
C ARG A 229 -24.01 16.50 4.71
N TYR A 230 -23.71 17.22 5.80
CA TYR A 230 -22.72 16.76 6.78
C TYR A 230 -23.16 15.47 7.49
N LEU A 231 -24.45 15.34 7.83
CA LEU A 231 -24.99 14.11 8.40
C LEU A 231 -24.87 12.93 7.43
N ALA A 232 -25.21 13.15 6.15
CA ALA A 232 -25.08 12.14 5.11
C ALA A 232 -23.60 11.71 4.91
N PHE A 233 -22.68 12.67 4.95
CA PHE A 233 -21.24 12.38 4.89
C PHE A 233 -20.74 11.57 6.10
N GLY A 234 -21.21 11.91 7.31
CA GLY A 234 -20.91 11.13 8.52
C GLY A 234 -21.46 9.70 8.43
N ALA A 235 -22.70 9.54 7.95
CA ALA A 235 -23.33 8.24 7.71
C ALA A 235 -22.58 7.43 6.64
N MET A 236 -22.10 8.08 5.58
CA MET A 236 -21.26 7.47 4.56
C MET A 236 -19.97 6.91 5.17
N ILE A 237 -19.20 7.71 5.92
CA ILE A 237 -17.97 7.25 6.57
C ILE A 237 -18.24 6.07 7.51
N ALA A 238 -19.30 6.18 8.35
CA ALA A 238 -19.68 5.09 9.24
C ALA A 238 -20.01 3.80 8.45
N SER A 239 -20.74 3.92 7.34
CA SER A 239 -21.05 2.78 6.47
C SER A 239 -19.79 2.16 5.86
N PHE A 240 -18.81 2.96 5.44
CA PHE A 240 -17.56 2.45 4.86
C PHE A 240 -16.73 1.71 5.90
N LEU A 241 -16.64 2.24 7.13
CA LEU A 241 -15.98 1.58 8.25
C LEU A 241 -16.66 0.25 8.61
N MET A 242 -18.00 0.22 8.62
CA MET A 242 -18.76 -1.02 8.86
C MET A 242 -18.51 -2.07 7.77
N ILE A 243 -18.55 -1.67 6.49
CA ILE A 243 -18.27 -2.57 5.36
C ILE A 243 -16.82 -3.07 5.41
N ALA A 244 -15.85 -2.19 5.68
CA ALA A 244 -14.44 -2.54 5.83
C ALA A 244 -14.23 -3.53 6.97
N TRP A 245 -14.87 -3.31 8.12
CA TRP A 245 -14.83 -4.23 9.24
C TRP A 245 -15.45 -5.60 8.90
N ALA A 246 -16.60 -5.61 8.23
CA ALA A 246 -17.24 -6.86 7.80
C ALA A 246 -16.33 -7.65 6.85
N LEU A 247 -15.71 -7.00 5.86
CA LEU A 247 -14.76 -7.62 4.94
C LEU A 247 -13.50 -8.10 5.66
N ASN A 248 -13.01 -7.36 6.65
CA ASN A 248 -11.88 -7.81 7.46
C ASN A 248 -12.19 -9.11 8.20
N VAL A 249 -13.40 -9.25 8.75
CA VAL A 249 -13.81 -10.43 9.51
C VAL A 249 -14.16 -11.61 8.61
N VAL A 250 -14.84 -11.36 7.49
CA VAL A 250 -15.39 -12.41 6.61
C VAL A 250 -14.40 -12.86 5.53
N VAL A 251 -13.52 -11.97 5.06
CA VAL A 251 -12.61 -12.25 3.93
C VAL A 251 -11.16 -12.25 4.38
N GLU A 252 -10.69 -11.15 4.97
CA GLU A 252 -9.26 -10.94 5.23
C GLU A 252 -8.72 -11.91 6.30
N LYS A 253 -9.34 -11.95 7.49
CA LYS A 253 -8.92 -12.83 8.58
C LYS A 253 -8.98 -14.32 8.20
N PRO A 254 -10.06 -14.83 7.55
CA PRO A 254 -10.10 -16.20 7.07
C PRO A 254 -9.02 -16.49 6.03
N SER A 255 -8.76 -15.57 5.10
CA SER A 255 -7.71 -15.74 4.09
C SER A 255 -6.32 -15.82 4.72
N HIS A 256 -6.03 -14.98 5.72
CA HIS A 256 -4.78 -15.05 6.48
C HIS A 256 -4.65 -16.37 7.26
N ARG A 257 -5.74 -16.84 7.87
CA ARG A 257 -5.75 -18.13 8.58
C ARG A 257 -5.46 -19.27 7.61
N PHE A 258 -6.15 -19.31 6.48
CA PHE A 258 -5.93 -20.30 5.43
C PHE A 258 -4.48 -20.31 4.94
N GLY A 259 -3.89 -19.15 4.66
CA GLY A 259 -2.50 -19.03 4.23
C GLY A 259 -1.49 -19.55 5.27
N ARG A 260 -1.70 -19.26 6.56
CA ARG A 260 -0.87 -19.79 7.65
C ARG A 260 -0.98 -21.30 7.80
N GLU A 261 -2.19 -21.85 7.66
CA GLU A 261 -2.41 -23.29 7.73
C GLU A 261 -1.77 -24.01 6.54
N PHE A 262 -1.92 -23.48 5.33
CA PHE A 262 -1.33 -24.01 4.11
C PHE A 262 0.21 -24.05 4.20
N THR A 263 0.83 -22.92 4.53
CA THR A 263 2.29 -22.82 4.71
C THR A 263 2.80 -23.71 5.83
N GLY A 264 2.06 -23.83 6.94
CA GLY A 264 2.39 -24.74 8.04
C GLY A 264 2.34 -26.22 7.65
N ARG A 265 1.39 -26.64 6.79
CA ARG A 265 1.35 -28.00 6.22
C ARG A 265 2.53 -28.25 5.29
N LEU A 266 2.86 -27.28 4.43
CA LEU A 266 3.99 -27.39 3.50
C LEU A 266 5.33 -27.52 4.24
N ARG A 267 5.57 -26.69 5.27
CA ARG A 267 6.78 -26.77 6.10
C ARG A 267 6.94 -28.13 6.78
N ARG A 268 5.86 -28.69 7.30
CA ARG A 268 5.88 -30.04 7.90
C ARG A 268 6.24 -31.11 6.88
N ARG A 269 5.67 -31.07 5.67
CA ARG A 269 6.02 -32.01 4.58
C ARG A 269 7.49 -31.91 4.18
N ILE A 270 8.01 -30.69 4.00
CA ILE A 270 9.43 -30.48 3.66
C ILE A 270 10.34 -31.01 4.76
N ALA A 271 9.98 -30.81 6.04
CA ALA A 271 10.76 -31.32 7.16
C ALA A 271 10.84 -32.85 7.17
N VAL A 272 9.73 -33.54 6.90
CA VAL A 272 9.68 -35.01 6.80
C VAL A 272 10.57 -35.54 5.68
N VAL A 273 10.44 -34.98 4.47
CA VAL A 273 11.28 -35.36 3.32
C VAL A 273 12.76 -35.12 3.61
N ARG A 274 13.09 -34.00 4.28
CA ARG A 274 14.47 -33.69 4.67
C ARG A 274 15.01 -34.70 5.68
N SER A 275 14.22 -35.13 6.67
CA SER A 275 14.64 -36.15 7.63
C SER A 275 14.86 -37.51 6.97
N GLU A 276 14.02 -37.89 6.00
CA GLU A 276 14.18 -39.12 5.23
C GLU A 276 15.47 -39.09 4.39
N LEU A 277 15.75 -38.00 3.68
CA LEU A 277 16.99 -37.84 2.90
C LEU A 277 18.25 -37.89 3.76
N VAL A 278 18.22 -37.32 4.97
CA VAL A 278 19.34 -37.41 5.92
C VAL A 278 19.54 -38.84 6.40
N SER A 279 18.46 -39.59 6.65
CA SER A 279 18.54 -41.00 7.06
C SER A 279 19.05 -41.93 5.95
N VAL A 280 18.75 -41.63 4.69
CA VAL A 280 19.23 -42.40 3.53
C VAL A 280 20.72 -42.14 3.28
N ASN A 281 21.20 -40.91 3.44
CA ASN A 281 22.62 -40.56 3.25
C ASN A 281 23.52 -40.96 4.44
N ALA A 282 22.94 -41.41 5.56
CA ALA A 282 23.66 -41.86 6.75
C ALA A 282 23.91 -43.38 6.78
N ASN A 283 23.33 -44.12 5.83
CA ASN A 283 23.56 -45.56 5.60
C ASN A 283 24.42 -45.76 4.35
#